data_AF-A0A8C2CKD0-F1
#
_entry.id   AF-A0A8C2CKD0-F1
#
_cell.length_a   1.000
_cell.length_b   1.000
_cell.length_c   1.000
_cell.angle_alpha   90.00
_cell.angle_beta   90.00
_cell.angle_gamma   90.00
#
_symmetry.space_group_name_H-M   'P 1'
#
loop_
_entity.id
_entity.type
_entity.pdbx_description
1 polymer ?
#
loop_
_entity_poly.entity_id
_entity_poly.type
_entity_poly.pdbx_seq_one_letter_code
_entity_poly.pdbx_strand_id
1 'polypeptide(L)'
;MGFVKVVKFRRRREGKTDYFARKRLVIQDKNKYNTPKYRMIVRFSNRDIICQIAYAKIEGDVIVCAAYSHELPKYGISVGLTNYAAAYCTGLLLARRLLNKFGLDKVYEGQVEITGDEFNVESIDGQPGAFTCYLDAGLARTTTGNKVFGALKGAVDGGLSIPHSTKRFPGYDTESKEFNAEVHRKHILGLNISEYMSNLMEEDEEAYKKQFSRFIKNGVTPDSMEEMYKKAHAAIRENPVHEKKPKREVKKKRYKSFLWLLHVLCSLEMFITILQTWRRFVFAQVLTFQLFRSDI
;
A
#
# COMPACT_ATOMS: atom_id res chain seq x y z
N MET A 1 42.32 -18.72 0.13
CA MET A 1 41.08 -19.22 0.77
C MET A 1 39.95 -18.28 0.38
N GLY A 2 39.07 -18.68 -0.54
CA GLY A 2 38.01 -17.80 -1.05
C GLY A 2 36.95 -17.51 0.03
N PHE A 3 36.66 -16.24 0.30
CA PHE A 3 35.59 -15.83 1.19
C PHE A 3 34.24 -16.29 0.59
N VAL A 4 33.61 -17.33 1.16
CA VAL A 4 32.24 -17.71 0.80
C VAL A 4 31.29 -16.61 1.28
N LYS A 5 30.79 -15.80 0.34
CA LYS A 5 29.88 -14.69 0.66
C LYS A 5 28.48 -15.24 0.99
N VAL A 6 28.18 -15.36 2.27
CA VAL A 6 26.82 -15.70 2.72
C VAL A 6 25.87 -14.54 2.37
N VAL A 7 24.89 -14.82 1.51
CA VAL A 7 23.91 -13.83 1.10
C VAL A 7 22.78 -13.73 2.13
N LYS A 8 22.36 -12.49 2.43
CA LYS A 8 21.16 -12.25 3.24
C LYS A 8 19.92 -12.77 2.52
N PHE A 9 18.86 -13.07 3.28
CA PHE A 9 17.57 -13.52 2.73
C PHE A 9 17.04 -12.58 1.65
N ARG A 10 16.32 -13.13 0.66
CA ARG A 10 15.80 -12.40 -0.51
C ARG A 10 15.12 -11.07 -0.15
N ARG A 11 14.12 -11.11 0.75
CA ARG A 11 13.38 -9.90 1.16
C ARG A 11 14.20 -8.86 1.93
N ARG A 12 15.30 -9.29 2.57
CA ARG A 12 16.24 -8.37 3.24
C ARG A 12 17.12 -7.66 2.23
N ARG A 13 17.53 -8.36 1.15
CA ARG A 13 18.25 -7.76 0.01
C ARG A 13 17.37 -6.78 -0.77
N GLU A 14 16.08 -7.09 -0.92
CA GLU A 14 15.09 -6.17 -1.51
C GLU A 14 14.70 -5.01 -0.57
N GLY A 15 15.15 -4.99 0.68
CA GLY A 15 14.85 -3.92 1.63
C GLY A 15 13.37 -3.83 2.04
N LYS A 16 12.60 -4.92 1.96
CA LYS A 16 11.14 -4.91 2.24
C LYS A 16 10.75 -5.43 3.61
N THR A 17 11.65 -6.12 4.30
CA THR A 17 11.32 -6.80 5.56
C THR A 17 12.50 -6.80 6.50
N ASP A 18 12.24 -6.34 7.72
CA ASP A 18 13.08 -6.65 8.86
C ASP A 18 12.65 -7.98 9.48
N TYR A 19 13.55 -8.97 9.44
CA TYR A 19 13.29 -10.29 10.00
C TYR A 19 13.32 -10.30 11.53
N PHE A 20 13.99 -9.32 12.15
CA PHE A 20 14.03 -9.21 13.60
C PHE A 20 12.67 -8.84 14.17
N ALA A 21 12.05 -7.77 13.65
CA ALA A 21 10.67 -7.41 13.99
C ALA A 21 9.68 -8.53 13.62
N ARG A 22 9.81 -9.12 12.42
CA ARG A 22 8.90 -10.19 11.96
C ARG A 22 8.93 -11.42 12.88
N LYS A 23 10.11 -11.83 13.37
CA LYS A 23 10.25 -12.96 14.31
C LYS A 23 9.37 -12.78 15.55
N ARG A 24 9.36 -11.57 16.12
CA ARG A 24 8.59 -11.25 17.35
C ARG A 24 7.09 -11.13 17.09
N LEU A 25 6.71 -10.60 15.93
CA LEU A 25 5.31 -10.40 15.58
C LEU A 25 4.58 -11.70 15.22
N VAL A 26 5.27 -12.63 14.55
CA VAL A 26 4.63 -13.78 13.90
C VAL A 26 4.67 -15.04 14.74
N ILE A 27 5.73 -15.25 15.51
CA ILE A 27 5.87 -16.45 16.33
C ILE A 27 4.77 -16.45 17.38
N GLN A 28 4.06 -17.57 17.45
CA GLN A 28 3.03 -17.86 18.44
C GLN A 28 3.62 -18.66 19.59
N ASP A 29 3.01 -18.55 20.76
CA ASP A 29 3.35 -19.40 21.90
C ASP A 29 3.08 -20.86 21.58
N LYS A 30 4.03 -21.75 21.89
CA LYS A 30 3.97 -23.16 21.50
C LYS A 30 2.81 -23.93 22.17
N ASN A 31 2.31 -23.44 23.30
CA ASN A 31 1.15 -24.00 24.00
C ASN A 31 -0.18 -23.75 23.28
N LYS A 32 -0.25 -22.77 22.36
CA LYS A 32 -1.46 -22.43 21.60
C LYS A 32 -1.57 -23.20 20.27
N TYR A 33 -0.61 -24.10 19.99
CA TYR A 33 -0.55 -24.99 18.83
C TYR A 33 -0.96 -24.30 17.51
N ASN A 34 -2.13 -24.64 16.97
CA ASN A 34 -2.62 -24.18 15.66
C ASN A 34 -3.34 -22.82 15.69
N THR A 35 -3.43 -22.17 16.85
CA THR A 35 -4.12 -20.88 16.97
C THR A 35 -3.37 -19.80 16.19
N PRO A 36 -3.97 -19.22 15.13
CA PRO A 36 -3.30 -18.24 14.30
C PRO A 36 -3.06 -16.92 15.06
N LYS A 37 -1.86 -16.37 14.91
CA LYS A 37 -1.54 -15.02 15.39
C LYS A 37 -1.81 -14.02 14.26
N TYR A 38 -2.89 -13.27 14.39
CA TYR A 38 -3.31 -12.30 13.37
C TYR A 38 -2.53 -11.00 13.48
N ARG A 39 -2.11 -10.49 12.32
CA ARG A 39 -1.45 -9.20 12.20
C ARG A 39 -2.12 -8.32 11.16
N MET A 40 -2.34 -7.07 11.53
CA MET A 40 -2.78 -6.00 10.65
C MET A 40 -1.54 -5.38 10.00
N ILE A 41 -1.31 -5.73 8.74
CA ILE A 41 -0.24 -5.18 7.92
C ILE A 41 -0.75 -3.89 7.30
N VAL A 42 -0.08 -2.78 7.62
CA VAL A 42 -0.35 -1.48 7.00
C VAL A 42 0.87 -1.07 6.19
N ARG A 43 0.68 -0.81 4.89
CA ARG A 43 1.74 -0.38 3.99
C ARG A 43 1.28 0.81 3.17
N PHE A 44 2.11 1.85 3.16
CA PHE A 44 1.92 3.01 2.31
C PHE A 44 2.75 2.85 1.06
N SER A 45 2.12 3.13 -0.07
CA SER A 45 2.79 3.47 -1.31
C SER A 45 2.57 4.95 -1.59
N ASN A 46 3.19 5.48 -2.65
CA ASN A 46 3.06 6.91 -2.98
C ASN A 46 1.62 7.32 -3.35
N ARG A 47 0.80 6.38 -3.84
CA ARG A 47 -0.55 6.66 -4.36
C ARG A 47 -1.65 5.79 -3.76
N ASP A 48 -1.30 4.83 -2.92
CA ASP A 48 -2.25 3.87 -2.38
C ASP A 48 -1.86 3.46 -0.94
N ILE A 49 -2.88 3.21 -0.13
CA ILE A 49 -2.77 2.63 1.21
C ILE A 49 -3.26 1.19 1.14
N ILE A 50 -2.47 0.27 1.68
CA ILE A 50 -2.75 -1.15 1.70
C ILE A 50 -2.89 -1.58 3.15
N CYS A 51 -4.06 -2.08 3.51
CA CYS A 51 -4.35 -2.67 4.81
C CYS A 51 -4.74 -4.13 4.61
N GLN A 52 -4.10 -5.03 5.34
CA GLN A 52 -4.34 -6.48 5.21
C GLN A 52 -4.31 -7.13 6.58
N ILE A 53 -5.17 -8.14 6.79
CA ILE A 53 -5.07 -9.02 7.94
C ILE A 53 -4.51 -10.35 7.48
N ALA A 54 -3.39 -10.75 8.06
CA ALA A 54 -2.71 -11.98 7.72
C ALA A 54 -2.31 -12.77 8.96
N TYR A 55 -2.09 -14.06 8.77
CA TYR A 55 -1.40 -14.92 9.73
C TYR A 55 -0.39 -15.77 8.97
N ALA A 56 0.62 -16.30 9.66
CA ALA A 56 1.65 -17.09 9.02
C ALA A 56 1.34 -18.58 9.03
N LYS A 57 1.66 -19.25 7.92
CA LYS A 57 1.82 -20.70 7.80
C LYS A 57 3.24 -21.02 7.30
N ILE A 58 3.60 -22.30 7.30
CA ILE A 58 4.91 -22.77 6.84
C ILE A 58 5.12 -22.45 5.35
N GLU A 59 4.10 -22.65 4.52
CA GLU A 59 4.13 -22.34 3.09
C GLU A 59 4.25 -20.84 2.79
N GLY A 60 3.71 -20.00 3.68
CA GLY A 60 3.63 -18.57 3.50
C GLY A 60 2.55 -17.93 4.35
N ASP A 61 2.43 -16.61 4.24
CA ASP A 61 1.37 -15.89 4.93
C ASP A 61 0.05 -16.03 4.18
N VAL A 62 -1.02 -16.30 4.92
CA VAL A 62 -2.39 -16.35 4.39
C VAL A 62 -3.09 -15.04 4.73
N ILE A 63 -3.63 -14.38 3.70
CA ILE A 63 -4.39 -13.13 3.85
C ILE A 63 -5.86 -13.49 4.07
N VAL A 64 -6.44 -12.99 5.16
CA VAL A 64 -7.85 -13.20 5.52
C VAL A 64 -8.73 -12.17 4.82
N CYS A 65 -8.36 -10.90 4.95
CA CYS A 65 -9.01 -9.78 4.30
C CYS A 65 -7.97 -8.74 3.86
N ALA A 66 -8.36 -7.94 2.88
CA ALA A 66 -7.59 -6.82 2.38
C ALA A 66 -8.52 -5.63 2.12
N ALA A 67 -8.02 -4.42 2.32
CA ALA A 67 -8.66 -3.17 1.99
C ALA A 67 -7.62 -2.23 1.36
N TYR A 68 -8.07 -1.43 0.40
CA TYR A 68 -7.21 -0.55 -0.38
C TYR A 68 -7.80 0.84 -0.50
N SER A 69 -6.96 1.87 -0.58
CA SER A 69 -7.47 3.23 -0.73
C SER A 69 -8.07 3.50 -2.10
N HIS A 70 -7.63 2.81 -3.15
CA HIS A 70 -8.24 2.92 -4.48
C HIS A 70 -9.68 2.36 -4.58
N GLU A 71 -10.19 1.69 -3.53
CA GLU A 71 -11.59 1.30 -3.41
C GLU A 71 -12.46 2.41 -2.79
N LEU A 72 -11.86 3.36 -2.07
CA LEU A 72 -12.54 4.45 -1.39
C LEU A 72 -13.40 5.38 -2.29
N PRO A 73 -13.08 5.57 -3.59
CA PRO A 73 -13.96 6.32 -4.48
C PRO A 73 -15.39 5.77 -4.58
N LYS A 74 -15.60 4.47 -4.31
CA LYS A 74 -16.95 3.88 -4.26
C LYS A 74 -17.79 4.41 -3.10
N TYR A 75 -17.14 4.86 -2.02
CA TYR A 75 -17.77 5.36 -0.81
C TYR A 75 -17.77 6.89 -0.75
N GLY A 76 -17.51 7.58 -1.86
CA GLY A 76 -17.57 9.05 -1.94
C GLY A 76 -16.22 9.78 -1.82
N ILE A 77 -15.10 9.07 -1.56
CA ILE A 77 -13.77 9.70 -1.46
C ILE A 77 -13.02 9.54 -2.79
N SER A 78 -13.17 10.51 -3.69
CA SER A 78 -12.53 10.47 -5.02
C SER A 78 -11.08 10.95 -5.03
N VAL A 79 -10.69 11.82 -4.09
CA VAL A 79 -9.39 12.48 -4.00
C VAL A 79 -8.72 12.25 -2.64
N GLY A 80 -7.42 12.52 -2.55
CA GLY A 80 -6.71 12.45 -1.27
C GLY A 80 -6.47 11.03 -0.72
N LEU A 81 -6.34 10.02 -1.58
CA LEU A 81 -6.31 8.60 -1.18
C LEU A 81 -5.16 8.19 -0.23
N THR A 82 -4.14 9.03 -0.04
CA THR A 82 -2.96 8.72 0.80
C THR A 82 -2.83 9.61 2.03
N ASN A 83 -3.86 10.38 2.38
CA ASN A 83 -3.87 11.23 3.58
C ASN A 83 -4.19 10.42 4.85
N TYR A 84 -4.22 11.10 6.00
CA TYR A 84 -4.52 10.48 7.30
C TYR A 84 -5.98 10.01 7.36
N ALA A 85 -6.93 10.82 6.90
CA ALA A 85 -8.35 10.50 6.84
C ALA A 85 -8.65 9.27 5.98
N ALA A 86 -8.02 9.14 4.81
CA ALA A 86 -8.11 7.96 3.95
C ALA A 86 -7.49 6.73 4.63
N ALA A 87 -6.38 6.88 5.37
CA ALA A 87 -5.82 5.79 6.15
C ALA A 87 -6.83 5.28 7.18
N TYR A 88 -7.47 6.19 7.91
CA TYR A 88 -8.55 5.87 8.83
C TYR A 88 -9.71 5.15 8.13
N CYS A 89 -10.21 5.67 7.01
CA CYS A 89 -11.26 5.02 6.21
C CYS A 89 -10.86 3.61 5.75
N THR A 90 -9.61 3.41 5.30
CA THR A 90 -9.14 2.08 4.89
C THR A 90 -9.06 1.10 6.06
N GLY A 91 -8.70 1.57 7.25
CA GLY A 91 -8.70 0.78 8.49
C GLY A 91 -10.12 0.36 8.88
N LEU A 92 -11.05 1.31 8.85
CA LEU A 92 -12.47 1.08 9.13
C LEU A 92 -13.08 0.07 8.15
N LEU A 93 -12.79 0.23 6.85
CA LEU A 93 -13.24 -0.69 5.81
C LEU A 93 -12.68 -2.10 6.03
N LEU A 94 -11.42 -2.24 6.45
CA LEU A 94 -10.80 -3.53 6.74
C LEU A 94 -11.50 -4.23 7.91
N ALA A 95 -11.79 -3.49 8.99
CA ALA A 95 -12.44 -4.00 10.18
C ALA A 95 -13.85 -4.49 9.89
N ARG A 96 -14.70 -3.65 9.27
CA ARG A 96 -16.08 -4.03 8.91
C ARG A 96 -16.10 -5.20 7.92
N ARG A 97 -15.18 -5.25 6.96
CA ARG A 97 -15.08 -6.38 6.02
C ARG A 97 -14.67 -7.69 6.72
N LEU A 98 -13.82 -7.60 7.74
CA LEU A 98 -13.40 -8.77 8.51
C LEU A 98 -14.53 -9.29 9.39
N LEU A 99 -15.20 -8.40 10.13
CA LEU A 99 -16.31 -8.76 11.00
C LEU A 99 -17.47 -9.36 10.20
N ASN A 100 -17.73 -8.84 9.00
CA ASN A 100 -18.78 -9.36 8.12
C ASN A 100 -18.48 -10.78 7.67
N LYS A 101 -17.23 -11.04 7.31
CA LYS A 101 -16.75 -12.36 6.91
C LYS A 101 -16.87 -13.39 8.04
N PHE A 102 -16.76 -12.97 9.29
CA PHE A 102 -16.89 -13.83 10.47
C PHE A 102 -18.27 -13.78 11.13
N GLY A 103 -19.21 -12.97 10.63
CA GLY A 103 -20.55 -12.82 11.21
C GLY A 103 -20.60 -12.07 12.54
N LEU A 104 -19.59 -11.24 12.86
CA LEU A 104 -19.47 -10.49 14.13
C LEU A 104 -19.92 -9.03 14.02
N ASP A 105 -20.49 -8.63 12.89
CA ASP A 105 -20.83 -7.23 12.57
C ASP A 105 -21.79 -6.55 13.55
N LYS A 106 -22.76 -7.32 14.07
CA LYS A 106 -23.81 -6.85 14.98
C LYS A 106 -23.39 -6.82 16.44
N VAL A 107 -22.38 -7.63 16.78
CA VAL A 107 -21.88 -7.75 18.15
C VAL A 107 -20.90 -6.61 18.42
N TYR A 108 -19.96 -6.41 17.49
CA TYR A 108 -18.93 -5.39 17.61
C TYR A 108 -19.13 -4.31 16.55
N GLU A 109 -20.03 -3.37 16.83
CA GLU A 109 -20.26 -2.21 15.97
C GLU A 109 -19.13 -1.18 16.06
N GLY A 110 -18.41 -1.18 17.19
CA GLY A 110 -17.35 -0.22 17.49
C GLY A 110 -17.90 1.15 17.83
N GLN A 111 -17.12 2.20 17.54
CA GLN A 111 -17.51 3.57 17.85
C GLN A 111 -18.20 4.21 16.64
N VAL A 112 -19.50 4.50 16.73
CA VAL A 112 -20.27 5.09 15.60
C VAL A 112 -19.88 6.55 15.37
N GLU A 113 -19.82 7.34 16.46
CA GLU A 113 -19.46 8.75 16.45
C GLU A 113 -17.97 8.94 16.76
N ILE A 114 -17.27 9.66 15.89
CA ILE A 114 -15.81 9.82 16.00
C ILE A 114 -15.50 10.95 16.98
N THR A 115 -15.16 10.59 18.23
CA THR A 115 -14.71 11.57 19.23
C THR A 115 -13.20 11.83 19.14
N GLY A 116 -12.42 10.84 18.71
CA GLY A 116 -10.95 10.91 18.65
C GLY A 116 -10.24 10.42 19.91
N ASP A 117 -11.00 9.99 20.93
CA ASP A 117 -10.47 9.52 22.21
C ASP A 117 -9.84 8.11 22.13
N GLU A 118 -9.20 7.70 23.22
CA GLU A 118 -8.79 6.32 23.42
C GLU A 118 -10.02 5.41 23.50
N PHE A 119 -10.11 4.45 22.60
CA PHE A 119 -11.19 3.47 22.57
C PHE A 119 -10.57 2.10 22.38
N ASN A 120 -10.92 1.15 23.23
CA ASN A 120 -10.51 -0.24 23.11
C ASN A 120 -11.75 -1.11 23.20
N VAL A 121 -11.92 -2.02 22.23
CA VAL A 121 -13.05 -2.94 22.22
C VAL A 121 -12.80 -4.05 23.24
N GLU A 122 -13.66 -4.10 24.24
CA GLU A 122 -13.69 -5.20 25.22
C GLU A 122 -14.56 -6.35 24.72
N SER A 123 -14.27 -7.56 25.21
CA SER A 123 -15.09 -8.73 24.89
C SER A 123 -16.32 -8.75 25.77
N ILE A 124 -17.47 -9.12 25.20
CA ILE A 124 -18.74 -9.18 25.92
C ILE A 124 -18.92 -10.62 26.42
N ASP A 125 -19.26 -10.77 27.70
CA ASP A 125 -19.48 -12.08 28.30
C ASP A 125 -20.66 -12.80 27.63
N GLY A 126 -20.45 -14.07 27.26
CA GLY A 126 -21.45 -14.91 26.59
C GLY A 126 -21.52 -14.76 25.06
N GLN A 127 -20.75 -13.85 24.46
CA GLN A 127 -20.62 -13.72 23.01
C GLN A 127 -19.21 -14.12 22.53
N PRO A 128 -19.01 -14.38 21.23
CA PRO A 128 -17.67 -14.65 20.70
C PRO A 128 -16.77 -13.45 20.97
N GLY A 129 -15.58 -13.69 21.53
CA GLY A 129 -14.65 -12.61 21.89
C GLY A 129 -14.24 -11.73 20.71
N ALA A 130 -13.84 -10.50 21.01
CA ALA A 130 -13.44 -9.52 20.01
C ALA A 130 -12.22 -10.01 19.21
N PHE A 131 -12.22 -9.71 17.91
CA PHE A 131 -11.13 -10.16 17.05
C PHE A 131 -9.82 -9.45 17.42
N THR A 132 -8.89 -10.21 18.01
CA THR A 132 -7.60 -9.69 18.44
C THR A 132 -6.61 -9.68 17.27
N CYS A 133 -6.01 -8.53 16.99
CA CYS A 133 -4.93 -8.43 16.01
C CYS A 133 -3.83 -7.45 16.39
N TYR A 134 -2.62 -7.66 15.87
CA TYR A 134 -1.44 -6.85 16.18
C TYR A 134 -1.00 -6.02 14.98
N LEU A 135 -0.60 -4.77 15.21
CA LEU A 135 -0.10 -3.90 14.14
C LEU A 135 1.28 -4.32 13.65
N ASP A 136 1.42 -4.45 12.32
CA ASP A 136 2.70 -4.59 11.62
C ASP A 136 2.96 -3.32 10.78
N ALA A 137 3.73 -2.39 11.35
CA ALA A 137 4.20 -1.16 10.68
C ALA A 137 5.36 -1.41 9.69
N GLY A 138 5.98 -2.60 9.72
CA GLY A 138 7.07 -2.99 8.84
C GLY A 138 8.33 -2.17 9.07
N LEU A 139 8.78 -1.50 8.02
CA LEU A 139 9.98 -0.64 8.04
C LEU A 139 9.64 0.85 8.23
N ALA A 140 8.36 1.19 8.34
CA ALA A 140 7.95 2.56 8.57
C ALA A 140 8.38 2.99 9.98
N ARG A 141 8.94 4.21 10.09
CA ARG A 141 9.30 4.79 11.39
C ARG A 141 8.04 5.14 12.18
N THR A 142 7.93 4.67 13.41
CA THR A 142 6.79 4.90 14.29
C THR A 142 6.90 6.23 15.04
N THR A 143 6.84 7.34 14.30
CA THR A 143 6.75 8.70 14.86
C THR A 143 5.30 9.05 15.24
N THR A 144 5.15 10.08 16.07
CA THR A 144 3.84 10.69 16.38
C THR A 144 3.21 11.24 15.09
N GLY A 145 1.89 11.07 14.94
CA GLY A 145 1.16 11.53 13.75
C GLY A 145 1.37 10.71 12.47
N ASN A 146 2.07 9.57 12.52
CA ASN A 146 2.23 8.73 11.34
C ASN A 146 0.88 8.15 10.90
N LYS A 147 0.59 8.22 9.59
CA LYS A 147 -0.63 7.70 8.95
C LYS A 147 -0.88 6.21 9.18
N VAL A 148 0.17 5.42 9.47
CA VAL A 148 0.02 4.01 9.90
C VAL A 148 -0.93 3.89 11.10
N PHE A 149 -0.84 4.83 12.04
CA PHE A 149 -1.70 4.85 13.22
C PHE A 149 -3.12 5.34 12.89
N GLY A 150 -3.31 6.14 11.83
CA GLY A 150 -4.65 6.48 11.35
C GLY A 150 -5.42 5.22 10.90
N ALA A 151 -4.76 4.33 10.16
CA ALA A 151 -5.35 3.04 9.80
C ALA A 151 -5.60 2.15 11.03
N LEU A 152 -4.70 2.16 12.02
CA LEU A 152 -4.92 1.46 13.30
C LEU A 152 -6.18 1.98 13.99
N LYS A 153 -6.32 3.30 14.16
CA LYS A 153 -7.47 3.90 14.84
C LYS A 153 -8.78 3.58 14.11
N GLY A 154 -8.78 3.65 12.78
CA GLY A 154 -9.95 3.26 11.99
C GLY A 154 -10.33 1.78 12.16
N ALA A 155 -9.34 0.90 12.29
CA ALA A 155 -9.60 -0.52 12.55
C ALA A 155 -10.14 -0.79 13.96
N VAL A 156 -9.64 -0.05 14.97
CA VAL A 156 -10.11 -0.11 16.36
C VAL A 156 -11.55 0.39 16.46
N ASP A 157 -11.83 1.57 15.92
CA ASP A 157 -13.18 2.16 15.91
C ASP A 157 -14.17 1.33 15.08
N GLY A 158 -13.65 0.50 14.15
CA GLY A 158 -14.42 -0.46 13.39
C GLY A 158 -14.76 -1.76 14.11
N GLY A 159 -14.30 -1.96 15.36
CA GLY A 159 -14.64 -3.12 16.18
C GLY A 159 -13.52 -4.15 16.38
N LEU A 160 -12.29 -3.89 15.93
CA LEU A 160 -11.16 -4.80 16.16
C LEU A 160 -10.44 -4.49 17.48
N SER A 161 -10.07 -5.54 18.21
CA SER A 161 -9.24 -5.40 19.41
C SER A 161 -7.77 -5.35 19.02
N ILE A 162 -7.19 -4.14 18.98
CA ILE A 162 -5.78 -3.90 18.71
C ILE A 162 -5.16 -3.21 19.92
N PRO A 163 -4.19 -3.84 20.61
CA PRO A 163 -3.54 -3.21 21.73
C PRO A 163 -2.68 -2.03 21.24
N HIS A 164 -2.98 -0.84 21.74
CA HIS A 164 -2.29 0.39 21.38
C HIS A 164 -2.24 1.38 22.55
N SER A 165 -1.54 2.50 22.34
CA SER A 165 -1.46 3.61 23.29
C SER A 165 -1.61 4.91 22.51
N THR A 166 -2.20 5.92 23.14
CA THR A 166 -2.48 7.25 22.54
C THR A 166 -1.23 8.05 22.19
N LYS A 167 -0.06 7.68 22.72
CA LYS A 167 1.22 8.39 22.52
C LYS A 167 1.63 8.63 21.07
N ARG A 168 1.15 7.81 20.12
CA ARG A 168 1.56 7.89 18.69
C ARG A 168 0.54 8.58 17.78
N PHE A 169 -0.63 8.94 18.30
CA PHE A 169 -1.63 9.68 17.54
C PHE A 169 -1.25 11.16 17.38
N PRO A 170 -1.75 11.83 16.32
CA PRO A 170 -1.64 13.29 16.24
C PRO A 170 -2.44 13.92 17.39
N GLY A 171 -1.91 14.99 17.98
CA GLY A 171 -2.48 15.62 19.18
C GLY A 171 -1.87 15.16 20.50
N TYR A 172 -0.94 14.19 20.49
CA TYR A 172 -0.10 13.90 21.65
C TYR A 172 1.08 14.86 21.70
N ASP A 173 1.18 15.62 22.78
CA ASP A 173 2.32 16.48 23.03
C ASP A 173 3.37 15.73 23.87
N THR A 174 4.62 15.77 23.43
CA THR A 174 5.74 15.09 24.08
C THR A 174 6.18 15.77 25.37
N GLU A 175 5.94 17.07 25.50
CA GLU A 175 6.38 17.87 26.65
C GLU A 175 5.38 17.75 27.80
N SER A 176 4.11 18.08 27.56
CA SER A 176 3.03 17.94 28.54
C SER A 176 2.66 16.47 28.81
N LYS A 177 2.95 15.55 27.87
CA LYS A 177 2.51 14.14 27.88
C LYS A 177 0.99 13.97 27.86
N GLU A 178 0.27 15.03 27.50
CA GLU A 178 -1.18 15.04 27.40
C GLU A 178 -1.62 14.74 25.96
N PHE A 179 -2.82 14.16 25.84
CA PHE A 179 -3.41 13.81 24.55
C PHE A 179 -4.63 14.69 24.30
N ASN A 180 -4.58 15.48 23.24
CA ASN A 180 -5.71 16.28 22.79
C ASN A 180 -6.52 15.52 21.72
N ALA A 181 -7.70 15.05 22.11
CA ALA A 181 -8.61 14.30 21.24
C ALA A 181 -9.22 15.15 20.12
N GLU A 182 -9.42 16.45 20.34
CA GLU A 182 -9.96 17.36 19.32
C GLU A 182 -9.00 17.48 18.14
N VAL A 183 -7.70 17.61 18.41
CA VAL A 183 -6.67 17.64 17.35
C VAL A 183 -6.66 16.31 16.58
N HIS A 184 -6.79 15.19 17.28
CA HIS A 184 -6.87 13.89 16.63
C HIS A 184 -8.10 13.79 15.71
N ARG A 185 -9.26 14.22 16.20
CA ARG A 185 -10.51 14.28 15.44
C ARG A 185 -10.40 15.15 14.19
N LYS A 186 -9.75 16.32 14.30
CA LYS A 186 -9.44 17.19 13.15
C LYS A 186 -8.65 16.46 12.06
N HIS A 187 -7.68 15.64 12.44
CA HIS A 187 -6.89 14.85 11.49
C HIS A 187 -7.68 13.70 10.85
N ILE A 188 -8.59 13.07 11.61
CA ILE A 188 -9.47 11.99 11.10
C ILE A 188 -10.44 12.56 10.04
N LEU A 189 -11.02 13.72 10.30
CA LEU A 189 -11.97 14.39 9.39
C LEU A 189 -11.29 15.21 8.29
N GLY A 190 -9.96 15.30 8.29
CA GLY A 190 -9.20 16.01 7.27
C GLY A 190 -9.30 17.54 7.37
N LEU A 191 -9.68 18.08 8.53
CA LEU A 191 -9.78 19.53 8.77
C LEU A 191 -8.43 20.25 8.64
N ASN A 192 -7.34 19.55 8.93
CA ASN A 192 -6.00 20.09 8.68
C ASN A 192 -5.71 20.35 7.19
N ILE A 193 -6.35 19.58 6.29
CA ILE A 193 -6.23 19.79 4.84
C ILE A 193 -7.14 20.93 4.40
N SER A 194 -8.34 21.05 4.97
CA SER A 194 -9.24 22.18 4.67
C SER A 194 -8.67 23.52 5.17
N GLU A 195 -8.08 23.55 6.36
CA GLU A 195 -7.33 24.70 6.88
C GLU A 195 -6.19 25.07 5.92
N TYR A 196 -5.37 24.09 5.50
CA TYR A 196 -4.29 24.35 4.54
C TYR A 196 -4.79 24.81 3.16
N MET A 197 -5.93 24.31 2.68
CA MET A 197 -6.57 24.77 1.46
C MET A 197 -7.01 26.22 1.57
N SER A 198 -7.60 26.62 2.70
CA SER A 198 -8.08 27.98 2.94
C SER A 198 -6.93 28.97 3.00
N ASN A 199 -5.88 28.66 3.76
CA ASN A 199 -4.68 29.49 3.85
C ASN A 199 -4.02 29.68 2.47
N LEU A 200 -3.94 28.63 1.64
CA LEU A 200 -3.36 28.74 0.30
C LEU A 200 -4.21 29.56 -0.66
N MET A 201 -5.53 29.58 -0.49
CA MET A 201 -6.41 30.41 -1.31
C MET A 201 -6.24 31.90 -0.99
N GLU A 202 -5.94 32.24 0.26
CA GLU A 202 -5.70 33.62 0.70
C GLU A 202 -4.29 34.11 0.33
N GLU A 203 -3.27 33.25 0.44
CA GLU A 203 -1.88 33.62 0.18
C GLU A 203 -1.49 33.57 -1.31
N ASP A 204 -1.77 32.47 -2.01
CA ASP A 204 -1.30 32.23 -3.39
C ASP A 204 -2.22 31.27 -4.17
N GLU A 205 -3.07 31.86 -5.02
CA GLU A 205 -3.96 31.11 -5.91
C GLU A 205 -3.25 30.20 -6.91
N GLU A 206 -2.03 30.53 -7.35
CA GLU A 206 -1.29 29.72 -8.33
C GLU A 206 -0.77 28.44 -7.67
N ALA A 207 -0.21 28.55 -6.46
CA ALA A 207 0.18 27.41 -5.64
C ALA A 207 -1.02 26.51 -5.32
N TYR A 208 -2.19 27.11 -5.02
CA TYR A 208 -3.43 26.38 -4.80
C TYR A 208 -3.85 25.57 -6.03
N LYS A 209 -3.91 26.19 -7.22
CA LYS A 209 -4.25 25.51 -8.48
C LYS A 209 -3.29 24.37 -8.79
N LYS A 210 -1.99 24.54 -8.50
CA LYS A 210 -0.95 23.51 -8.72
C LYS A 210 -1.13 22.32 -7.78
N GLN A 211 -1.26 22.57 -6.48
CA GLN A 211 -1.33 21.52 -5.45
C GLN A 211 -2.68 20.79 -5.46
N PHE A 212 -3.77 21.54 -5.58
CA PHE A 212 -5.15 21.04 -5.45
C PHE A 212 -5.87 20.88 -6.79
N SER A 213 -5.15 20.81 -7.91
CA SER A 213 -5.70 20.61 -9.25
C SER A 213 -6.75 19.48 -9.36
N ARG A 214 -6.58 18.38 -8.62
CA ARG A 214 -7.55 17.26 -8.59
C ARG A 214 -8.79 17.55 -7.76
N PHE A 215 -8.67 18.34 -6.69
CA PHE A 215 -9.79 18.76 -5.86
C PHE A 215 -10.70 19.71 -6.65
N ILE A 216 -10.10 20.67 -7.36
CA ILE A 216 -10.82 21.59 -8.26
C ILE A 216 -11.56 20.81 -9.36
N LYS A 217 -10.90 19.83 -10.00
CA LYS A 217 -11.53 18.99 -11.04
C LYS A 217 -12.74 18.19 -10.55
N ASN A 218 -12.73 17.80 -9.28
CA ASN A 218 -13.81 17.01 -8.68
C ASN A 218 -14.80 17.87 -7.87
N GLY A 219 -14.63 19.20 -7.85
CA GLY A 219 -15.53 20.13 -7.17
C GLY A 219 -15.51 20.04 -5.64
N VAL A 220 -14.40 19.64 -5.03
CA VAL A 220 -14.28 19.50 -3.57
C VAL A 220 -13.80 20.81 -2.96
N THR A 221 -14.64 21.45 -2.14
CA THR A 221 -14.34 22.68 -1.39
C THR A 221 -13.84 22.36 0.02
N PRO A 222 -13.12 23.29 0.70
CA PRO A 222 -12.64 23.09 2.08
C PRO A 222 -13.75 22.69 3.05
N ASP A 223 -14.89 23.37 3.00
CA ASP A 223 -16.02 23.15 3.92
C ASP A 223 -16.71 21.79 3.69
N SER A 224 -16.74 21.33 2.44
CA SER A 224 -17.38 20.06 2.07
C SER A 224 -16.61 18.82 2.55
N MET A 225 -15.35 18.99 3.01
CA MET A 225 -14.44 17.88 3.27
C MET A 225 -14.84 17.05 4.49
N GLU A 226 -15.33 17.69 5.56
CA GLU A 226 -15.79 17.01 6.76
C GLU A 226 -17.02 16.12 6.46
N GLU A 227 -17.99 16.66 5.74
CA GLU A 227 -19.18 15.92 5.35
C GLU A 227 -18.86 14.74 4.43
N MET A 228 -17.90 14.92 3.51
CA MET A 228 -17.46 13.86 2.60
C MET A 228 -16.95 12.64 3.40
N TYR A 229 -16.13 12.85 4.43
CA TYR A 229 -15.62 11.75 5.25
C TYR A 229 -16.70 11.12 6.14
N LYS A 230 -17.59 11.92 6.74
CA LYS A 230 -18.72 11.39 7.52
C LYS A 230 -19.64 10.51 6.67
N LYS A 231 -19.99 10.96 5.46
CA LYS A 231 -20.77 10.18 4.47
C LYS A 231 -20.04 8.89 4.10
N ALA A 232 -18.73 8.96 3.89
CA ALA A 232 -17.92 7.77 3.60
C ALA A 232 -17.90 6.76 4.76
N HIS A 233 -17.80 7.21 6.01
CA HIS A 233 -17.85 6.33 7.18
C HIS A 233 -19.19 5.60 7.30
N ALA A 234 -20.31 6.30 7.06
CA ALA A 234 -21.63 5.70 7.02
C ALA A 234 -21.73 4.64 5.91
N ALA A 235 -21.34 5.00 4.67
CA ALA A 235 -21.38 4.10 3.53
C ALA A 235 -20.50 2.85 3.71
N ILE A 236 -19.34 2.98 4.36
CA ILE A 236 -18.44 1.86 4.67
C ILE A 236 -19.09 0.89 5.68
N ARG A 237 -19.85 1.41 6.66
CA ARG A 237 -20.55 0.58 7.64
C ARG A 237 -21.72 -0.18 7.02
N GLU A 238 -22.43 0.45 6.09
CA GLU A 238 -23.53 -0.18 5.36
C GLU A 238 -23.06 -1.30 4.42
N ASN A 239 -22.01 -1.05 3.62
CA ASN A 239 -21.59 -1.96 2.56
C ASN A 239 -20.07 -2.24 2.56
N PRO A 240 -19.56 -3.09 3.45
CA PRO A 240 -18.12 -3.38 3.53
C PRO A 240 -17.63 -4.43 2.50
N VAL A 241 -18.54 -5.07 1.76
CA VAL A 241 -18.25 -6.24 0.92
C VAL A 241 -17.41 -5.87 -0.31
N HIS A 242 -16.39 -6.68 -0.60
CA HIS A 242 -15.55 -6.51 -1.79
C HIS A 242 -16.10 -7.27 -3.00
N GLU A 243 -16.60 -6.53 -3.97
CA GLU A 243 -16.96 -7.10 -5.28
C GLU A 243 -15.73 -7.21 -6.19
N LYS A 244 -15.42 -8.44 -6.59
CA LYS A 244 -14.33 -8.70 -7.54
C LYS A 244 -14.74 -8.25 -8.94
N LYS A 245 -13.91 -7.43 -9.58
CA LYS A 245 -14.12 -7.02 -10.98
C LYS A 245 -14.09 -8.26 -11.89
N PRO A 246 -14.97 -8.33 -12.91
CA PRO A 246 -14.97 -9.43 -13.86
C PRO A 246 -13.64 -9.49 -14.62
N LYS A 247 -13.18 -10.71 -14.93
CA LYS A 247 -11.95 -10.92 -15.70
C LYS A 247 -12.19 -10.41 -17.12
N ARG A 248 -11.40 -9.43 -17.56
CA ARG A 248 -11.42 -8.97 -18.95
C ARG A 248 -10.72 -10.00 -19.84
N GLU A 249 -11.35 -10.37 -20.95
CA GLU A 249 -10.70 -11.18 -21.97
C GLU A 249 -9.67 -10.35 -22.72
N VAL A 250 -8.39 -10.67 -22.52
CA VAL A 250 -7.27 -9.96 -23.16
C VAL A 250 -6.57 -10.90 -24.13
N LYS A 251 -6.45 -10.49 -25.40
CA LYS A 251 -5.63 -11.19 -26.39
C LYS A 251 -4.17 -11.16 -25.94
N LYS A 252 -3.57 -12.33 -25.69
CA LYS A 252 -2.20 -12.46 -25.19
C LYS A 252 -1.19 -12.03 -26.26
N LYS A 253 -0.68 -10.80 -26.17
CA LYS A 253 0.49 -10.36 -26.94
C LYS A 253 1.79 -10.80 -26.24
N ARG A 254 2.78 -11.29 -26.99
CA ARG A 254 4.11 -11.67 -26.47
C ARG A 254 5.02 -10.44 -26.43
N TYR A 255 5.20 -9.84 -25.26
CA TYR A 255 6.01 -8.63 -25.09
C TYR A 255 7.53 -8.91 -24.95
N LYS A 256 7.94 -10.11 -24.51
CA LYS A 256 9.35 -10.44 -24.26
C LYS A 256 10.10 -11.01 -25.47
N SER A 257 9.40 -11.45 -26.52
CA SER A 257 10.04 -12.09 -27.69
C SER A 257 10.62 -11.07 -28.69
N PHE A 258 10.11 -9.83 -28.70
CA PHE A 258 10.55 -8.82 -29.68
C PHE A 258 12.02 -8.43 -29.49
N LEU A 259 12.51 -8.42 -28.24
CA LEU A 259 13.92 -8.13 -27.94
C LEU A 259 14.86 -9.28 -28.37
N TRP A 260 14.38 -10.53 -28.36
CA TRP A 260 15.15 -11.69 -28.80
C TRP A 260 15.24 -11.75 -30.33
N LEU A 261 14.13 -11.48 -31.03
CA LEU A 261 14.13 -11.37 -32.48
C LEU A 261 14.98 -10.19 -32.98
N LEU A 262 14.95 -9.03 -32.30
CA LEU A 262 15.80 -7.89 -32.66
C LEU A 262 17.29 -8.20 -32.46
N HIS A 263 17.66 -8.95 -31.41
CA HIS A 263 19.04 -9.38 -31.17
C HIS A 263 19.52 -10.39 -32.23
N VAL A 264 18.65 -11.34 -32.60
CA VAL A 264 18.94 -12.37 -33.62
C VAL A 264 19.01 -11.75 -35.02
N LEU A 265 18.12 -10.82 -35.36
CA LEU A 265 18.14 -10.09 -36.64
C LEU A 265 19.38 -9.18 -36.75
N CYS A 266 19.76 -8.48 -35.67
CA CYS A 266 20.97 -7.67 -35.63
C CYS A 266 22.26 -8.52 -35.81
N SER A 267 22.28 -9.75 -35.29
CA SER A 267 23.41 -10.67 -35.50
C SER A 267 23.47 -11.24 -36.93
N LEU A 268 22.33 -11.41 -37.60
CA LEU A 268 22.27 -11.90 -38.98
C LEU A 268 22.70 -10.84 -40.01
N GLU A 269 22.30 -9.58 -39.84
CA GLU A 269 22.75 -8.49 -40.72
C GLU A 269 24.26 -8.24 -40.63
N MET A 270 24.82 -8.35 -39.42
CA MET A 270 26.26 -8.23 -39.20
C MET A 270 27.04 -9.36 -39.89
N PHE A 271 26.50 -10.58 -39.89
CA PHE A 271 27.09 -11.73 -40.60
C PHE A 271 27.05 -11.58 -42.13
N ILE A 272 25.93 -11.09 -42.68
CA ILE A 272 25.79 -10.84 -44.13
C ILE A 272 26.78 -9.77 -44.60
N THR A 273 26.97 -8.73 -43.80
CA THR A 273 27.91 -7.64 -44.13
C THR A 273 29.36 -8.17 -44.14
N ILE A 274 29.77 -8.95 -43.13
CA ILE A 274 31.10 -9.56 -43.06
C ILE A 274 31.36 -10.49 -44.27
N LEU A 275 30.36 -11.30 -44.67
CA LEU A 275 30.46 -12.18 -45.84
C LEU A 275 30.61 -11.40 -47.15
N GLN A 276 29.88 -10.28 -47.31
CA GLN A 276 30.01 -9.42 -48.50
C GLN A 276 31.39 -8.73 -48.56
N THR A 277 31.93 -8.28 -47.43
CA THR A 277 33.26 -7.66 -47.37
C THR A 277 34.36 -8.68 -47.62
N TRP A 278 34.24 -9.90 -47.09
CA TRP A 278 35.20 -10.99 -47.34
C TRP A 278 35.18 -11.43 -48.80
N ARG A 279 33.99 -11.52 -49.40
CA ARG A 279 33.84 -11.85 -50.82
C ARG A 279 34.49 -10.79 -51.72
N ARG A 280 34.37 -9.50 -51.38
CA ARG A 280 35.08 -8.40 -52.07
C ARG A 280 36.60 -8.47 -51.88
N PHE A 281 37.06 -8.83 -50.69
CA PHE A 281 38.49 -8.96 -50.39
C PHE A 281 39.15 -10.12 -51.15
N VAL A 282 38.48 -11.28 -51.19
CA VAL A 282 38.93 -12.44 -51.97
C VAL A 282 38.90 -12.13 -53.47
N PHE A 283 37.88 -11.45 -53.97
CA PHE A 283 37.82 -11.03 -55.38
C PHE A 283 38.97 -10.07 -55.74
N ALA A 284 39.31 -9.14 -54.84
CA ALA A 284 40.42 -8.21 -55.03
C ALA A 284 41.78 -8.92 -55.05
N GLN A 285 41.99 -9.92 -54.18
CA GLN A 285 43.21 -10.74 -54.17
C GLN A 285 43.36 -11.62 -55.41
N VAL A 286 42.27 -12.17 -55.95
CA VAL A 286 42.32 -12.95 -57.19
C VAL A 286 42.62 -12.06 -58.40
N LEU A 287 42.09 -10.83 -58.43
CA LEU A 287 42.37 -9.88 -59.52
C LEU A 287 43.83 -9.41 -59.52
N THR A 288 44.41 -9.12 -58.35
CA THR A 288 45.83 -8.74 -58.24
C THR A 288 46.77 -9.89 -58.58
N PHE A 289 46.38 -11.14 -58.30
CA PHE A 289 47.17 -12.31 -58.69
C PHE A 289 47.12 -12.62 -60.19
N GLN A 290 46.02 -12.26 -60.89
CA GLN A 290 45.93 -12.39 -62.34
C GLN A 290 46.71 -11.32 -63.09
N LEU A 291 46.74 -10.07 -62.60
CA LEU A 291 47.52 -8.99 -63.21
C LEU A 291 49.04 -9.22 -63.11
N PHE A 292 49.50 -9.87 -62.04
CA PHE A 292 50.93 -10.22 -61.86
C PHE A 292 51.43 -11.34 -62.79
N ARG A 293 50.52 -12.06 -63.46
CA ARG A 293 50.86 -13.19 -64.34
C ARG A 293 50.92 -12.82 -65.82
N SER A 294 50.62 -11.56 -66.15
CA SER A 294 50.67 -11.02 -67.51
C SER A 294 51.97 -10.26 -67.84
N ASP A 295 52.86 -10.08 -66.85
CA ASP A 295 54.15 -9.38 -66.99
C ASP A 295 55.38 -10.30 -66.82
N ILE A 296 55.23 -11.60 -67.06
CA ILE A 296 56.31 -12.60 -67.22
C ILE A 296 56.02 -13.41 -68.49
#